data_AF-A0A1N7HT00-F1
#
_entry.id   AF-A0A1N7HT00-F1
#
_cell.length_a   1.000
_cell.length_b   1.000
_cell.length_c   1.000
_cell.angle_alpha   90.00
_cell.angle_beta   90.00
_cell.angle_gamma   90.00
#
_symmetry.space_group_name_H-M   'P 1'
#
loop_
_entity.id
_entity.type
_entity.pdbx_description
1 polymer ?
#
loop_
_entity_poly.entity_id
_entity_poly.type
_entity_poly.pdbx_seq_one_letter_code
_entity_poly.pdbx_strand_id
1 'polypeptide(L)'
;MKITTDIKDNVLTRTKLIDNIEIIYGKKKIHNGALSAVRHEPFEVKILDDQCKDDPEHIIDFDLAQQITIKFFDGTLKTYQDEVE
;
A
#
# COMPACT_ATOMS: atom_id res chain seq x y z
N MET A 1 6.85 -13.24 -1.57
CA MET A 1 5.86 -12.65 -2.48
C MET A 1 6.54 -11.62 -3.36
N LYS A 2 6.22 -11.58 -4.65
CA LYS A 2 6.81 -10.58 -5.57
C LYS A 2 6.32 -9.18 -5.21
N ILE A 3 5.09 -9.08 -4.69
CA ILE A 3 4.48 -7.82 -4.28
C ILE A 3 5.32 -7.03 -3.27
N THR A 4 5.89 -7.69 -2.25
CA THR A 4 6.64 -7.03 -1.16
C THR A 4 7.95 -6.44 -1.64
N THR A 5 8.66 -7.12 -2.55
CA THR A 5 9.95 -6.65 -3.04
C THR A 5 9.80 -5.49 -4.03
N ASP A 6 8.83 -5.58 -4.94
CA ASP A 6 8.58 -4.56 -5.97
C ASP A 6 8.01 -3.27 -5.37
N ILE A 7 7.09 -3.42 -4.41
CA ILE A 7 6.51 -2.28 -3.72
C ILE A 7 7.49 -1.62 -2.74
N LYS A 8 8.38 -2.41 -2.11
CA LYS A 8 9.40 -1.90 -1.20
C LYS A 8 10.29 -0.90 -1.91
N ASP A 9 10.84 -1.22 -3.06
CA ASP A 9 11.69 -0.28 -3.79
C ASP A 9 10.95 1.03 -4.11
N ASN A 10 9.71 0.95 -4.60
CA ASN A 10 8.92 2.13 -4.98
C ASN A 10 8.49 2.97 -3.77
N VAL A 11 8.04 2.35 -2.68
CA VAL A 11 7.59 3.07 -1.47
C VAL A 11 8.77 3.67 -0.73
N LEU A 12 9.94 3.02 -0.74
CA LEU A 12 11.16 3.54 -0.12
C LEU A 12 11.80 4.68 -0.93
N THR A 13 11.81 4.58 -2.25
CA THR A 13 12.48 5.56 -3.12
C THR A 13 11.59 6.75 -3.49
N ARG A 14 10.27 6.56 -3.54
CA ARG A 14 9.30 7.56 -4.03
C ARG A 14 8.24 7.93 -3.01
N THR A 15 8.50 7.71 -1.72
CA THR A 15 7.59 8.03 -0.59
C THR A 15 6.92 9.40 -0.73
N LYS A 16 7.69 10.42 -1.12
CA LYS A 16 7.22 11.82 -1.25
C LYS A 16 6.35 12.09 -2.48
N LEU A 17 6.35 11.19 -3.45
CA LEU A 17 5.58 11.31 -4.69
C LEU A 17 4.27 10.52 -4.63
N ILE A 18 4.08 9.72 -3.58
CA ILE A 18 2.88 8.91 -3.38
C ILE A 18 1.77 9.82 -2.89
N ASP A 19 0.69 9.89 -3.68
CA ASP A 19 -0.55 10.59 -3.36
C ASP A 19 -1.44 9.69 -2.50
N ASN A 20 -1.65 8.45 -2.94
CA ASN A 20 -2.54 7.51 -2.29
C ASN A 20 -2.08 6.07 -2.54
N ILE A 21 -2.37 5.18 -1.59
CA ILE A 21 -2.15 3.73 -1.71
C ILE A 21 -3.48 3.03 -1.44
N GLU A 22 -3.89 2.19 -2.39
CA GLU A 22 -5.03 1.31 -2.27
C GLU A 22 -4.56 -0.14 -2.12
N ILE A 23 -5.12 -0.86 -1.15
CA ILE A 23 -4.77 -2.25 -0.83
C ILE A 23 -6.04 -3.09 -0.85
N ILE A 24 -5.97 -4.23 -1.52
CA ILE A 24 -7.04 -5.21 -1.61
C ILE A 24 -6.53 -6.52 -0.98
N TYR A 25 -7.12 -6.91 0.15
CA TYR A 25 -6.83 -8.20 0.81
C TYR A 25 -7.71 -9.35 0.28
N GLY A 26 -8.74 -9.03 -0.50
CA GLY A 26 -9.67 -10.00 -1.10
C GLY A 26 -10.96 -9.33 -1.57
N LYS A 27 -11.99 -10.13 -1.91
CA LYS A 27 -13.22 -9.66 -2.59
C LYS A 27 -14.00 -8.52 -1.92
N LYS A 28 -13.78 -8.23 -0.64
CA LYS A 28 -14.54 -7.23 0.12
C LYS A 28 -13.73 -6.36 1.08
N LYS A 29 -12.41 -6.55 1.18
CA LYS A 29 -11.57 -5.80 2.12
C LYS A 29 -10.59 -4.95 1.34
N ILE A 30 -11.00 -3.70 1.12
CA ILE A 30 -10.25 -2.68 0.39
C ILE A 30 -9.97 -1.55 1.39
N HIS A 31 -8.71 -1.15 1.47
CA HIS A 31 -8.27 0.02 2.23
C HIS A 31 -7.67 1.01 1.26
N ASN A 32 -7.96 2.30 1.41
CA ASN A 32 -7.30 3.32 0.62
C ASN A 32 -6.98 4.52 1.50
N GLY A 33 -5.75 5.01 1.35
CA GLY A 33 -5.25 6.04 2.23
C GLY A 33 -3.95 6.66 1.76
N ALA A 34 -3.71 7.87 2.26
CA ALA A 34 -2.42 8.53 2.06
C ALA A 34 -1.32 7.78 2.79
N LEU A 35 -0.12 7.77 2.25
CA LEU A 35 1.02 7.14 2.91
C LEU A 35 1.39 7.91 4.20
N SER A 36 1.35 7.22 5.34
CA SER A 36 1.58 7.80 6.67
C SER A 36 3.02 7.61 7.12
N ALA A 37 3.47 6.36 7.13
CA ALA A 37 4.80 6.00 7.60
C ALA A 37 5.32 4.77 6.87
N VAL A 38 6.65 4.70 6.75
CA VAL A 38 7.33 3.55 6.19
C VAL A 38 8.50 3.20 7.10
N ARG A 39 8.55 1.92 7.51
CA ARG A 39 9.64 1.35 8.29
C ARG A 39 10.41 0.38 7.40
N HIS A 40 11.74 0.44 7.46
CA HIS A 40 12.59 -0.43 6.65
C HIS A 40 12.75 -1.83 7.25
N GLU A 41 12.89 -1.92 8.58
CA GLU A 41 13.18 -3.16 9.30
C GLU A 41 12.45 -3.20 10.67
N PRO A 42 11.47 -4.11 10.86
CA PRO A 42 10.81 -4.90 9.81
C PRO A 42 10.16 -3.99 8.75
N PHE A 43 10.05 -4.47 7.50
CA PHE A 43 9.44 -3.69 6.43
C PHE A 43 7.94 -3.53 6.70
N GLU A 44 7.52 -2.31 7.00
CA GLU A 44 6.15 -1.99 7.38
C GLU A 44 5.73 -0.70 6.68
N VAL A 45 4.54 -0.70 6.10
CA VAL A 45 3.97 0.49 5.46
C VAL A 45 2.64 0.78 6.13
N LYS A 46 2.48 2.02 6.60
CA LYS A 46 1.24 2.52 7.19
C LYS A 46 0.61 3.52 6.25
N ILE A 47 -0.70 3.38 6.07
CA ILE A 47 -1.53 4.34 5.36
C ILE A 47 -2.53 4.97 6.33
N LEU A 48 -2.96 6.19 6.02
CA LEU A 48 -4.08 6.85 6.68
C LEU A 48 -5.32 6.65 5.83
N ASP A 49 -6.13 5.67 6.19
CA ASP A 49 -7.41 5.34 5.58
C ASP A 49 -8.43 6.44 5.88
N ASP A 50 -8.76 7.23 4.86
CA ASP A 50 -9.68 8.37 4.98
C ASP A 50 -11.13 7.91 5.24
N GLN A 51 -11.44 6.64 4.93
CA GLN A 51 -12.77 6.07 5.14
C GLN A 51 -12.96 5.51 6.55
N CYS A 52 -11.89 5.29 7.31
CA CYS A 52 -11.95 4.77 8.68
C CYS A 52 -11.95 5.91 9.71
N LYS A 53 -13.11 6.23 10.30
CA LYS A 53 -13.27 7.33 11.26
C LYS A 53 -12.69 7.05 12.65
N ASP A 54 -12.66 5.79 13.07
CA ASP A 54 -12.24 5.41 14.43
C ASP A 54 -10.73 5.10 14.50
N ASP A 55 -10.17 4.45 13.48
CA ASP A 55 -8.75 4.09 13.41
C ASP A 55 -8.25 4.29 11.97
N PRO A 56 -7.85 5.51 11.59
CA PRO A 56 -7.43 5.80 10.23
C PRO A 56 -6.06 5.16 9.92
N GLU A 57 -5.28 4.78 10.93
CA GLU A 57 -3.96 4.19 10.72
C GLU A 57 -4.06 2.70 10.37
N HIS A 58 -3.84 2.37 9.11
CA HIS A 58 -3.87 0.99 8.64
C HIS A 58 -2.48 0.52 8.21
N ILE A 59 -2.00 -0.54 8.86
CA ILE A 59 -0.74 -1.22 8.49
C ILE A 59 -1.03 -2.17 7.33
N ILE A 60 -0.25 -2.05 6.25
CA ILE A 60 -0.33 -2.93 5.10
C ILE A 60 0.26 -4.29 5.46
N ASP A 61 -0.58 -5.32 5.39
CA ASP A 61 -0.20 -6.71 5.56
C ASP A 61 0.11 -7.34 4.20
N PHE A 62 1.37 -7.27 3.79
CA PHE A 62 1.78 -7.73 2.46
C PHE A 62 1.54 -9.23 2.22
N ASP A 63 1.39 -10.03 3.28
CA ASP A 63 1.13 -11.47 3.18
C ASP A 63 -0.34 -11.73 2.81
N LEU A 64 -1.25 -10.91 3.34
CA LEU A 64 -2.67 -11.00 3.02
C LEU A 64 -3.07 -10.20 1.77
N ALA A 65 -2.24 -9.25 1.35
CA ALA A 65 -2.55 -8.32 0.26
C ALA A 65 -2.52 -9.04 -1.09
N GLN A 66 -3.68 -9.14 -1.75
CA GLN A 66 -3.80 -9.71 -3.09
C GLN A 66 -3.36 -8.70 -4.15
N GLN A 67 -3.70 -7.42 -3.95
CA GLN A 67 -3.37 -6.34 -4.87
C GLN A 67 -3.06 -5.07 -4.09
N ILE A 68 -2.04 -4.33 -4.54
CA ILE A 68 -1.71 -3.00 -4.03
C ILE A 68 -1.54 -2.05 -5.21
N THR A 69 -2.28 -0.95 -5.20
CA THR A 69 -2.18 0.11 -6.20
C THR A 69 -1.61 1.36 -5.55
N ILE A 70 -0.48 1.84 -6.07
CA ILE A 70 0.10 3.13 -5.68
C ILE A 70 -0.28 4.17 -6.72
N LYS A 71 -0.89 5.25 -6.25
CA LYS A 71 -1.16 6.45 -7.03
C LYS A 71 -0.13 7.51 -6.68
N PHE A 72 0.52 8.06 -7.71
CA PHE A 72 1.47 9.15 -7.56
C PHE A 72 0.80 10.49 -7.88
N PHE A 73 1.31 11.58 -7.32
CA PHE A 73 0.80 12.95 -7.57
C PHE A 73 0.83 13.36 -9.05
N ASP A 74 1.74 12.76 -9.82
CA ASP A 74 1.85 12.96 -11.28
C ASP A 74 0.73 12.26 -12.08
N GLY A 75 -0.20 11.55 -11.40
CA GLY A 75 -1.27 10.77 -12.02
C GLY A 75 -0.84 9.37 -12.46
N THR A 76 0.44 9.02 -12.31
CA THR A 76 0.93 7.66 -12.54
C THR A 76 0.29 6.68 -11.55
N LEU A 77 -0.16 5.53 -12.04
CA LEU A 77 -0.68 4.42 -11.25
C LEU A 77 0.23 3.21 -11.40
N LYS A 78 0.67 2.63 -10.29
CA LYS A 78 1.39 1.35 -10.27
C LYS A 78 0.62 0.33 -9.46
N THR A 79 0.15 -0.70 -10.14
CA THR A 79 -0.53 -1.83 -9.51
C THR A 79 0.42 -3.01 -9.42
N TYR A 80 0.51 -3.59 -8.23
CA TYR A 80 1.21 -4.83 -7.93
C TYR A 80 0.16 -5.84 -7.50
N GLN A 81 0.16 -7.01 -8.13
CA GLN A 81 -0.75 -8.10 -7.79
C GLN A 81 0.11 -9.37 -7.70
N ASP A 82 -0.05 -10.15 -6.64
CA ASP A 82 0.54 -11.48 -6.58
C ASP A 82 -0.43 -12.45 -7.28
N GLU A 83 0.11 -13.36 -8.11
CA GLU A 83 -0.69 -14.46 -8.66
C GLU A 83 -0.98 -15.41 -7.49
N VAL A 84 -2.20 -15.37 -6.97
CA VAL A 84 -2.67 -16.34 -5.99
C VAL A 84 -2.87 -17.67 -6.74
N GLU A 85 -1.84 -18.53 -6.74
CA GLU A 85 -1.95 -19.94 -7.18
C GLU A 85 -2.90 -20.74 -6.29
#